data_AF-A0A2E3D501-F1
#
_entry.id   AF-A0A2E3D501-F1
#
_cell.length_a   1.000
_cell.length_b   1.000
_cell.length_c   1.000
_cell.angle_alpha   90.00
_cell.angle_beta   90.00
_cell.angle_gamma   90.00
#
_symmetry.space_group_name_H-M   'P 1'
#
loop_
_entity.id
_entity.type
_entity.pdbx_description
1 polymer ?
#
loop_
_entity_poly.entity_id
_entity_poly.type
_entity_poly.pdbx_seq_one_letter_code
_entity_poly.pdbx_strand_id
1 'polypeptide(L)'
;MSAILYKRVDGEVKEFRVDAVRVHALLQDGYFASPELADADSNETGKLSNEEVREAAKEAGISNWKTAKIDTLKKKLNEQD
;
A
#
# COMPACT_ATOMS: atom_id res chain seq x y z
N MET A 1 25.28 3.58 -5.04
CA MET A 1 24.56 2.29 -4.87
C MET A 1 23.23 2.42 -5.59
N SER A 2 22.82 1.43 -6.38
CA SER A 2 21.46 1.39 -6.97
C SER A 2 20.67 0.29 -6.30
N ALA A 3 19.37 0.50 -6.13
CA ALA A 3 18.43 -0.49 -5.63
C ALA A 3 17.45 -0.84 -6.74
N ILE A 4 16.81 -2.01 -6.61
CA ILE A 4 15.76 -2.47 -7.50
C ILE A 4 14.47 -2.44 -6.71
N LEU A 5 13.45 -1.79 -7.27
CA LEU A 5 12.09 -1.75 -6.74
C LEU A 5 11.10 -2.17 -7.81
N TYR A 6 9.94 -2.64 -7.39
CA TYR A 6 8.88 -3.16 -8.25
C TYR A 6 7.61 -2.32 -8.07
N LYS A 7 6.86 -2.12 -9.14
CA LYS A 7 5.56 -1.45 -9.07
C LYS A 7 4.62 -2.03 -10.11
N ARG A 8 3.35 -2.18 -9.76
CA ARG A 8 2.31 -2.57 -10.71
C ARG A 8 1.90 -1.37 -11.55
N VAL A 9 1.95 -1.51 -12.87
CA VAL A 9 1.59 -0.47 -13.83
C VAL A 9 0.84 -1.14 -14.98
N ASP A 10 -0.40 -0.74 -15.23
CA ASP A 10 -1.29 -1.31 -16.25
C ASP A 10 -1.49 -2.83 -16.06
N GLY A 11 -1.66 -3.27 -14.82
CA GLY A 11 -1.84 -4.68 -14.46
C GLY A 11 -0.56 -5.54 -14.44
N GLU A 12 0.59 -5.03 -14.90
CA GLU A 12 1.86 -5.75 -14.96
C GLU A 12 2.87 -5.25 -13.90
N VAL A 13 3.65 -6.16 -13.31
CA VAL A 13 4.75 -5.80 -12.41
C VAL A 13 5.96 -5.34 -13.23
N LYS A 14 6.35 -4.07 -13.06
CA LYS A 14 7.54 -3.49 -13.69
C LYS A 14 8.67 -3.32 -12.68
N GLU A 15 9.88 -3.61 -13.13
CA GLU A 15 11.11 -3.41 -12.38
C GLU A 15 11.69 -2.02 -12.64
N PHE A 16 12.06 -1.32 -11.57
CA PHE A 16 12.66 0.01 -11.61
C PHE A 16 13.97 0.02 -10.86
N ARG A 17 15.04 0.40 -11.58
CA ARG A 17 16.34 0.64 -10.98
C ARG A 17 16.41 2.07 -10.47
N VAL A 18 16.59 2.21 -9.17
CA VAL A 18 16.45 3.50 -8.47
C VAL A 18 17.71 3.81 -7.67
N ASP A 19 17.87 5.09 -7.34
CA ASP A 19 18.93 5.52 -6.44
C ASP A 19 18.63 5.03 -5.02
N ALA A 20 19.62 4.46 -4.34
CA ALA A 20 19.49 3.98 -2.96
C ALA A 20 18.98 5.06 -2.00
N VAL A 21 19.29 6.34 -2.25
CA VAL A 21 18.83 7.46 -1.42
C VAL A 21 17.32 7.69 -1.54
N ARG A 22 16.73 7.35 -2.69
CA ARG A 22 15.30 7.56 -2.97
C ARG A 22 14.44 6.35 -2.64
N VAL A 23 15.04 5.22 -2.27
CA VAL A 23 14.32 3.98 -1.95
C VAL A 23 13.24 4.19 -0.90
N HIS A 24 13.56 4.86 0.21
CA HIS A 24 12.58 5.07 1.28
C HIS A 24 11.36 5.88 0.81
N ALA A 25 11.57 6.93 0.01
CA ALA A 25 10.49 7.74 -0.53
C ALA A 25 9.64 6.95 -1.54
N LEU A 26 10.28 6.11 -2.37
CA LEU A 26 9.58 5.30 -3.37
C LEU A 26 8.77 4.17 -2.71
N LEU A 27 9.28 3.56 -1.64
CA LEU A 27 8.52 2.60 -0.84
C LEU A 27 7.25 3.23 -0.25
N GLN A 28 7.30 4.50 0.15
CA GLN A 28 6.11 5.24 0.61
C GLN A 28 5.16 5.66 -0.52
N ASP A 29 5.65 5.71 -1.76
CA ASP A 29 4.89 6.09 -2.96
C ASP A 29 4.32 4.88 -3.73
N GLY A 30 4.31 3.72 -3.07
CA GLY A 30 3.72 2.50 -3.61
C GLY A 30 4.64 1.66 -4.49
N TYR A 31 5.97 1.82 -4.34
CA TYR A 31 6.92 0.85 -4.85
C TYR A 31 7.19 -0.22 -3.79
N PHE A 32 7.54 -1.42 -4.25
CA PHE A 32 7.78 -2.57 -3.39
C PHE A 32 9.21 -3.08 -3.55
N ALA A 33 9.78 -3.62 -2.46
CA ALA A 33 11.09 -4.25 -2.49
C ALA A 33 11.07 -5.67 -3.11
N SER A 34 9.88 -6.25 -3.31
CA SER A 34 9.68 -7.58 -3.88
C SER A 34 8.62 -7.54 -4.98
N PRO A 35 8.80 -8.28 -6.10
CA PRO A 35 7.81 -8.38 -7.15
C PRO A 35 6.53 -9.08 -6.70
N GLU A 36 6.60 -9.99 -5.73
CA GLU A 36 5.43 -10.69 -5.16
C GLU A 36 4.50 -9.71 -4.44
N LEU A 37 5.06 -8.73 -3.72
CA LEU A 37 4.29 -7.69 -3.05
C LEU A 37 3.65 -6.73 -4.06
N ALA A 38 4.36 -6.43 -5.15
CA ALA A 38 3.81 -5.63 -6.24
C ALA A 38 2.71 -6.37 -7.03
N ASP A 39 2.78 -7.70 -7.15
CA ASP A 39 1.75 -8.50 -7.82
C ASP A 39 0.52 -8.76 -6.94
N ALA A 40 0.72 -8.86 -5.62
CA ALA A 40 -0.37 -8.92 -4.64
C ALA A 40 -1.13 -7.59 -4.54
N ASP A 41 -0.49 -6.48 -4.89
CA ASP A 41 -1.14 -5.17 -4.93
C ASP A 41 -2.13 -5.12 -6.09
N SER A 42 -3.42 -5.17 -5.74
CA SER A 42 -4.54 -5.13 -6.70
C SER A 42 -4.93 -3.70 -7.07
N ASN A 43 -4.42 -2.70 -6.34
CA ASN A 43 -4.53 -1.30 -6.69
C ASN A 43 -3.18 -0.82 -7.27
N GLU A 44 -3.15 -0.14 -8.40
CA GLU A 44 -1.87 0.33 -9.00
C GLU A 44 -1.22 1.50 -8.23
N THR A 45 -1.77 1.82 -7.06
CA THR A 45 -1.43 2.99 -6.27
C THR A 45 -0.51 2.69 -5.09
N GLY A 46 -0.31 1.42 -4.73
CA GLY A 46 0.38 1.02 -3.50
C GLY A 46 -0.25 1.60 -2.24
N LYS A 47 -1.54 1.93 -2.32
CA LYS A 47 -2.32 2.57 -1.26
C LYS A 47 -3.67 1.90 -1.23
N LEU A 48 -4.04 1.40 -0.05
CA LEU A 48 -5.40 0.93 0.21
C LEU A 48 -6.39 2.02 -0.24
N SER A 49 -7.21 1.67 -1.23
CA SER A 49 -8.34 2.46 -1.67
C SER A 49 -9.31 2.64 -0.50
N ASN A 50 -10.16 3.65 -0.58
CA ASN A 50 -11.12 3.93 0.49
C ASN A 50 -12.06 2.75 0.77
N GLU A 51 -12.34 1.92 -0.24
CA GLU A 51 -13.13 0.70 -0.09
C GLU A 51 -12.34 -0.40 0.61
N GLU A 52 -11.08 -0.64 0.21
CA GLU A 52 -10.21 -1.61 0.88
C GLU A 52 -9.95 -1.23 2.34
N VAL A 53 -9.79 0.07 2.66
CA VAL A 53 -9.68 0.53 4.06
C VAL A 53 -10.95 0.20 4.85
N ARG A 54 -12.13 0.28 4.23
CA ARG A 54 -13.39 -0.02 4.90
C ARG A 54 -13.61 -1.50 5.10
N GLU A 55 -13.29 -2.33 4.11
CA GLU A 55 -13.34 -3.78 4.25
C GLU A 55 -12.30 -4.26 5.27
N ALA A 56 -11.06 -3.75 5.24
CA ALA A 56 -10.06 -4.04 6.27
C ALA A 56 -10.53 -3.61 7.67
N ALA A 57 -11.12 -2.41 7.80
CA ALA A 57 -11.68 -1.95 9.08
C ALA A 57 -12.86 -2.80 9.58
N LYS A 58 -13.65 -3.34 8.65
CA LYS A 58 -14.76 -4.25 8.95
C LYS A 58 -14.24 -5.62 9.40
N GLU A 59 -13.24 -6.18 8.72
CA GLU A 59 -12.56 -7.43 9.13
C GLU A 59 -11.86 -7.30 10.49
N ALA A 60 -11.23 -6.14 10.75
CA ALA A 60 -10.65 -5.77 12.03
C ALA A 60 -11.68 -5.52 13.16
N GLY A 61 -12.98 -5.58 12.87
CA GLY A 61 -14.04 -5.41 13.86
C GLY A 61 -14.26 -3.97 14.34
N ILE A 62 -13.82 -2.96 13.58
CA ILE A 62 -13.98 -1.54 13.96
C ILE A 62 -15.45 -1.15 13.81
N SER A 63 -16.17 -0.96 14.92
CA SER A 63 -17.63 -0.74 14.96
C SER A 63 -18.14 0.42 14.09
N ASN A 64 -17.29 1.42 13.81
CA ASN A 64 -17.64 2.62 13.07
C ASN A 64 -17.11 2.61 11.62
N TRP A 65 -16.70 1.46 11.07
CA TRP A 65 -16.10 1.34 9.73
C TRP A 65 -16.94 1.98 8.61
N LYS A 66 -18.28 1.98 8.73
CA LYS A 66 -19.19 2.54 7.72
C LYS A 66 -19.31 4.07 7.76
N THR A 67 -19.15 4.68 8.94
CA THR A 67 -19.44 6.11 9.17
C THR A 67 -18.21 6.94 9.55
N ALA A 68 -17.13 6.32 10.02
CA ALA A 68 -15.90 7.02 10.36
C ALA A 68 -15.16 7.52 9.11
N LYS A 69 -14.37 8.59 9.30
CA LYS A 69 -13.46 9.10 8.27
C LYS A 69 -12.41 8.05 7.94
N ILE A 70 -12.04 7.94 6.67
CA ILE A 70 -11.01 7.01 6.18
C ILE A 70 -9.70 7.16 6.98
N ASP A 71 -9.25 8.37 7.27
CA ASP A 71 -8.04 8.61 8.06
C ASP A 71 -8.13 8.03 9.48
N THR A 72 -9.31 8.09 10.10
CA THR A 72 -9.56 7.48 11.41
C THR A 72 -9.52 5.96 11.33
N LEU A 73 -10.02 5.38 10.23
CA LEU A 73 -9.95 3.94 10.00
C LEU A 73 -8.52 3.47 9.75
N LYS A 74 -7.75 4.19 8.92
CA LYS A 74 -6.32 3.93 8.71
C LYS A 74 -5.55 3.98 10.02
N LYS A 75 -5.79 5.01 10.84
CA LYS A 75 -5.12 5.16 12.13
C LYS A 75 -5.45 4.00 13.08
N LYS A 76 -6.71 3.59 13.16
CA LYS A 76 -7.13 2.47 14.00
C LYS A 76 -6.59 1.12 13.53
N LEU A 77 -6.50 0.91 12.21
CA LEU A 77 -5.87 -0.30 11.64
C LEU A 77 -4.37 -0.34 11.98
N ASN A 78 -3.69 0.80 11.92
CA ASN A 78 -2.27 0.88 12.23
C ASN A 78 -1.94 0.82 13.74
N GLU A 79 -2.94 1.05 14.62
CA GLU A 79 -2.82 0.92 16.08
C GLU A 79 -3.09 -0.52 16.57
N GLN A 80 -3.50 -1.44 15.68
CA GLN A 80 -3.76 -2.86 16.01
C GLN A 80 -2.56 -3.79 15.76
N ASP A 81 -1.51 -3.32 15.07
CA ASP A 81 -0.19 -3.97 14.94
C ASP A 81 0.69 -3.68 16.18
#